data_AF-A0A815UE06-F1
#
_entry.id   AF-A0A815UE06-F1
#
_cell.length_a   1.000
_cell.length_b   1.000
_cell.length_c   1.000
_cell.angle_alpha   90.00
_cell.angle_beta   90.00
_cell.angle_gamma   90.00
#
_symmetry.space_group_name_H-M   'P 1'
#
loop_
_entity.id
_entity.type
_entity.pdbx_description
1 polymer ?
#
loop_
_entity_poly.entity_id
_entity_poly.type
_entity_poly.pdbx_seq_one_letter_code
_entity_poly.pdbx_strand_id
1 'polypeptide(L)'
;MPYYPRNMHGYGQHPPHPHWPNDAHIAVQFVLNYEEGGENNILHGDAASEAFLSEIVGAAQWPGQRHWNMESIYEYGARAGFWRLHRLF
;
A
#
# COMPACT_ATOMS: atom_id res chain seq x y z
N MET A 1 -33.75 -11.56 13.58
CA MET A 1 -32.35 -11.11 13.64
C MET A 1 -32.07 -10.30 12.39
N PRO A 2 -31.55 -9.06 12.50
CA PRO A 2 -31.16 -8.28 11.32
C PRO A 2 -30.02 -8.98 10.57
N TYR A 3 -29.95 -8.78 9.25
CA TYR A 3 -28.86 -9.29 8.41
C TYR A 3 -27.52 -8.66 8.84
N TYR A 4 -26.49 -9.50 9.03
CA TYR A 4 -25.14 -9.05 9.34
C TYR A 4 -24.26 -9.16 8.09
N PRO A 5 -23.78 -8.05 7.51
CA PRO A 5 -23.16 -8.03 6.17
C PRO A 5 -21.69 -8.48 6.15
N ARG A 6 -21.21 -9.15 7.20
CA ARG A 6 -19.82 -9.60 7.31
C ARG A 6 -19.78 -11.11 7.54
N ASN A 7 -18.94 -11.79 6.78
CA ASN A 7 -18.58 -13.17 7.10
C ASN A 7 -17.51 -13.18 8.20
N MET A 8 -17.95 -13.41 9.44
CA MET A 8 -17.04 -13.53 10.59
C MET A 8 -16.50 -14.95 10.79
N HIS A 9 -17.00 -15.93 10.03
CA HIS A 9 -16.65 -17.34 10.21
C HIS A 9 -15.52 -17.79 9.29
N GLY A 10 -15.45 -17.27 8.07
CA GLY A 10 -14.45 -17.71 7.07
C GLY A 10 -14.50 -19.22 6.89
N TYR A 11 -13.34 -19.89 6.94
CA TYR A 11 -13.22 -21.35 6.89
C TYR A 11 -13.34 -22.05 8.25
N GLY A 12 -13.48 -21.31 9.35
CA GLY A 12 -13.55 -21.88 10.70
C GLY A 12 -12.32 -22.72 11.06
N GLN A 13 -12.53 -23.79 11.84
CA GLN A 13 -11.47 -24.63 12.41
C GLN A 13 -10.70 -25.48 11.37
N HIS A 14 -11.29 -25.75 10.21
CA HIS A 14 -10.77 -26.71 9.24
C HIS A 14 -10.64 -26.04 7.85
N PRO A 15 -9.59 -25.23 7.62
CA PRO A 15 -9.32 -24.66 6.30
C PRO A 15 -8.98 -25.76 5.28
N PRO A 16 -9.34 -25.58 4.00
CA PRO A 16 -9.02 -26.55 2.96
C PRO A 16 -7.50 -26.66 2.76
N HIS A 17 -7.05 -27.85 2.39
CA HIS A 17 -5.67 -28.03 1.93
C HIS A 17 -5.50 -27.34 0.56
N PRO A 18 -4.53 -26.43 0.39
CA PRO A 18 -4.46 -25.58 -0.80
C PRO A 18 -3.87 -26.29 -2.03
N HIS A 19 -3.24 -27.46 -1.85
CA HIS A 19 -2.65 -28.27 -2.93
C HIS A 19 -1.75 -27.44 -3.87
N TRP A 20 -0.81 -26.69 -3.27
CA TRP A 20 0.13 -25.90 -4.06
C TRP A 20 0.95 -26.77 -5.02
N PRO A 21 1.34 -26.23 -6.18
CA PRO A 21 2.19 -26.95 -7.13
C PRO A 21 3.45 -27.51 -6.45
N ASN A 22 3.88 -28.69 -6.90
CA ASN A 22 5.08 -29.39 -6.37
C ASN A 22 5.01 -29.74 -4.87
N ASP A 23 3.81 -29.88 -4.30
CA ASP A 23 3.62 -30.19 -2.88
C ASP A 23 4.27 -29.16 -1.94
N ALA A 24 4.34 -27.90 -2.39
CA ALA A 24 4.95 -26.82 -1.62
C ALA A 24 4.20 -26.56 -0.31
N HIS A 25 4.95 -26.44 0.79
CA HIS A 25 4.39 -26.19 2.12
C HIS A 25 3.88 -24.75 2.32
N ILE A 26 4.35 -23.80 1.50
CA ILE A 26 3.97 -22.39 1.58
C ILE A 26 3.99 -21.77 0.18
N ALA A 27 3.04 -20.88 -0.10
CA ALA A 27 3.08 -19.98 -1.24
C ALA A 27 3.59 -18.61 -0.76
N VAL A 28 4.70 -18.14 -1.35
CA VAL A 28 5.24 -16.79 -1.08
C VAL A 28 4.87 -15.89 -2.25
N GLN A 29 4.28 -14.72 -1.95
CA GLN A 29 3.83 -13.77 -2.97
C GLN A 29 4.41 -12.38 -2.66
N PHE A 30 5.31 -11.91 -3.52
CA PHE A 30 5.88 -10.57 -3.43
C PHE A 30 5.01 -9.56 -4.16
N VAL A 31 4.48 -8.57 -3.44
CA VAL A 31 3.71 -7.45 -4.02
C VAL A 31 4.61 -6.22 -4.07
N LEU A 32 4.65 -5.55 -5.22
CA LEU A 32 5.27 -4.25 -5.36
C LEU A 32 4.17 -3.23 -5.70
N ASN A 33 3.82 -2.39 -4.73
CA ASN A 33 2.95 -1.25 -4.99
C ASN A 33 3.75 -0.15 -5.70
N TYR A 34 3.07 0.58 -6.57
CA TYR A 34 3.58 1.77 -7.23
C TYR A 34 2.50 2.84 -7.11
N GLU A 35 2.64 3.67 -6.09
CA GLU A 35 1.66 4.68 -5.67
C GLU A 35 2.21 6.09 -5.90
N GLU A 36 3.52 6.19 -6.10
CA GLU A 36 4.27 7.41 -6.26
C GLU A 36 3.85 8.20 -7.51
N GLY A 37 3.35 9.42 -7.29
CA GLY A 37 2.71 10.28 -8.28
C GLY A 37 1.18 10.17 -8.31
N GLY A 38 0.59 9.30 -7.48
CA GLY A 38 -0.86 9.14 -7.30
C GLY A 38 -1.34 9.44 -5.89
N GLU A 39 -0.45 9.86 -4.99
CA GLU A 39 -0.79 10.25 -3.62
C GLU A 39 -1.56 11.57 -3.55
N ASN A 40 -2.09 11.89 -2.36
CA ASN A 40 -2.86 13.12 -2.19
C ASN A 40 -1.99 14.36 -2.47
N ASN A 41 -2.42 15.18 -3.43
CA ASN A 41 -1.73 16.42 -3.75
C ASN A 41 -2.71 17.46 -4.31
N ILE A 42 -2.54 18.72 -3.93
CA ILE A 42 -3.36 19.80 -4.48
C ILE A 42 -3.17 19.96 -6.00
N LEU A 43 -2.02 19.51 -6.54
CA LEU A 43 -1.79 19.44 -7.99
C LEU A 43 -2.69 18.42 -8.69
N HIS A 44 -3.18 17.41 -7.97
CA HIS A 44 -4.13 16.40 -8.44
C HIS A 44 -5.60 16.84 -8.23
N GLY A 45 -5.82 17.97 -7.57
CA GLY A 45 -7.16 18.48 -7.22
C GLY A 45 -7.64 18.10 -5.82
N ASP A 46 -6.77 17.48 -5.00
CA ASP A 46 -7.11 17.09 -3.63
C ASP A 46 -7.15 18.31 -2.69
N ALA A 47 -7.89 18.17 -1.58
CA ALA A 47 -8.06 19.25 -0.62
C ALA A 47 -6.80 19.55 0.21
N ALA A 48 -5.85 18.60 0.29
CA ALA A 48 -4.67 18.71 1.15
C ALA A 48 -3.52 17.80 0.65
N SER A 49 -2.33 17.99 1.22
CA SER A 49 -1.17 17.12 0.98
C SER A 49 -1.34 15.71 1.58
N GLU A 50 -0.55 14.77 1.07
CA GLU A 50 -0.36 13.44 1.67
C GLU A 50 0.19 13.52 3.10
N ALA A 51 -0.15 12.51 3.90
CA ALA A 51 0.21 12.35 5.31
C ALA A 51 0.57 10.90 5.69
N PHE A 52 0.32 9.92 4.82
CA PHE A 52 0.51 8.51 5.11
C PHE A 52 1.79 7.93 4.52
N LEU A 53 2.23 6.79 5.07
CA LEU A 53 3.35 5.94 4.62
C LEU A 53 4.60 6.70 4.11
N SER A 54 5.12 7.61 4.94
CA SER A 54 6.38 8.32 4.67
C SER A 54 7.30 8.27 5.88
N GLU A 55 8.52 8.79 5.71
CA GLU A 55 9.49 8.96 6.81
C GLU A 55 9.07 10.05 7.82
N ILE A 56 8.07 10.88 7.48
CA ILE A 56 7.53 11.90 8.39
C ILE A 56 6.42 11.26 9.22
N VAL A 57 6.81 10.52 10.26
CA VAL A 57 5.87 9.82 11.14
C VAL A 57 4.91 10.82 11.80
N GLY A 58 3.60 10.59 11.62
CA GLY A 58 2.56 11.45 12.16
C GLY A 58 2.42 12.79 11.42
N ALA A 59 2.85 12.85 10.15
CA ALA A 59 2.57 13.99 9.28
C ALA A 59 1.08 14.36 9.32
N ALA A 60 0.79 15.64 9.47
CA ALA A 60 -0.54 16.17 9.27
C ALA A 60 -0.71 16.51 7.78
N GLN A 61 -1.91 16.30 7.26
CA GLN A 61 -2.29 16.84 5.95
C GLN A 61 -2.26 18.38 6.02
N TRP A 62 -1.73 19.04 4.99
CA TRP A 62 -1.72 20.50 4.90
C TRP A 62 -2.83 20.98 3.95
N PRO A 63 -3.95 21.54 4.47
CA PRO A 63 -5.07 21.95 3.63
C PRO A 63 -4.68 23.06 2.65
N GLY A 64 -5.04 22.87 1.37
CA GLY A 64 -4.80 23.86 0.30
C GLY A 64 -3.31 24.15 0.03
N GLN A 65 -2.40 23.32 0.52
CA GLN A 65 -0.96 23.54 0.42
C GLN A 65 -0.25 22.28 -0.07
N ARG A 66 0.89 22.50 -0.73
CA ARG A 66 1.86 21.43 -1.02
C ARG A 66 2.74 21.19 0.18
N HIS A 67 3.12 19.94 0.38
CA HIS A 67 4.08 19.53 1.40
C HIS A 67 5.32 18.97 0.69
N TRP A 68 6.26 19.84 0.32
CA TRP A 68 7.38 19.47 -0.55
C TRP A 68 8.28 18.35 0.00
N ASN A 69 8.44 18.29 1.33
CA ASN A 69 9.18 17.20 1.95
C ASN A 69 8.49 15.84 1.66
N MET A 70 7.17 15.78 1.82
CA MET A 70 6.38 14.59 1.51
C MET A 70 6.49 14.20 0.05
N GLU A 71 6.33 15.16 -0.86
CA GLU A 71 6.46 14.92 -2.31
C GLU A 71 7.84 14.36 -2.67
N SER A 72 8.93 14.93 -2.14
CA SER A 72 10.28 14.43 -2.41
C SER A 72 10.54 13.01 -1.89
N ILE A 73 9.83 12.60 -0.82
CA ILE A 73 9.88 11.24 -0.28
C ILE A 73 9.17 10.28 -1.23
N TYR A 74 7.97 10.62 -1.69
CA TYR A 74 7.25 9.84 -2.70
C TYR A 74 8.05 9.77 -4.02
N GLU A 75 8.60 10.88 -4.49
CA GLU A 75 9.45 10.91 -5.68
C GLU A 75 10.65 9.96 -5.58
N TYR A 76 11.23 9.73 -4.40
CA TYR A 76 12.32 8.76 -4.24
C TYR A 76 11.89 7.33 -4.60
N GLY A 77 10.67 6.93 -4.24
CA GLY A 77 10.12 5.62 -4.58
C GLY A 77 10.10 5.40 -6.10
N ALA A 78 9.49 6.32 -6.86
CA ALA A 78 9.45 6.26 -8.32
C ALA A 78 10.83 6.39 -8.98
N ARG A 79 11.67 7.32 -8.49
CA ARG A 79 12.94 7.67 -9.14
C ARG A 79 14.06 6.66 -8.87
N ALA A 80 14.06 6.04 -7.70
CA ALA A 80 15.18 5.21 -7.24
C ALA A 80 14.73 3.89 -6.59
N GLY A 81 13.72 3.93 -5.72
CA GLY A 81 13.22 2.77 -4.97
C GLY A 81 12.77 1.63 -5.88
N PHE A 82 11.87 1.92 -6.81
CA PHE A 82 11.33 0.98 -7.79
C PHE A 82 12.45 0.26 -8.55
N TRP A 83 13.37 1.02 -9.15
CA TRP A 83 14.45 0.44 -9.94
C TRP A 83 15.41 -0.42 -9.12
N ARG A 84 15.60 -0.12 -7.83
CA ARG A 84 16.40 -0.97 -6.95
C ARG A 84 15.71 -2.31 -6.72
N LEU A 85 14.40 -2.33 -6.47
CA LEU A 85 13.63 -3.55 -6.28
C LEU A 85 13.50 -4.34 -7.59
N HIS A 86 13.22 -3.68 -8.72
CA HIS A 86 13.13 -4.32 -10.04
C HIS A 86 14.44 -4.99 -10.47
N ARG A 87 15.60 -4.59 -9.93
CA ARG A 87 16.88 -5.28 -10.19
C ARG A 87 17.15 -6.46 -9.25
N LEU A 88 16.45 -6.53 -8.12
CA LEU A 88 16.64 -7.57 -7.11
C LEU A 88 15.89 -8.86 -7.45
N PHE A 89 14.76 -8.72 -8.14
CA PHE A 89 13.87 -9.81 -8.58
C PHE A 89 14.03 -10.05 -10.08
#